data_AF-A0A3D4QHW9-F1
#
_entry.id   AF-A0A3D4QHW9-F1
#
_cell.length_a   1.000
_cell.length_b   1.000
_cell.length_c   1.000
_cell.angle_alpha   90.00
_cell.angle_beta   90.00
_cell.angle_gamma   90.00
#
_symmetry.space_group_name_H-M   'P 1'
#
loop_
_entity.id
_entity.type
_entity.pdbx_description
1 polymer ?
#
loop_
_entity_poly.entity_id
_entity_poly.type
_entity_poly.pdbx_seq_one_letter_code
_entity_poly.pdbx_strand_id
1 'polypeptide(L)' 'MERFAVIGAGAWGTALAMVARRAGRSVILQAHEPDVAAEINSSHQNPYLPGV' A
#
# COMPACT_ATOMS: atom_id res chain seq x y z
N MET A 1 -5.78 18.24 -5.91
CA MET A 1 -5.46 16.80 -5.99
C MET A 1 -4.98 16.40 -4.60
N GLU A 2 -5.76 15.60 -3.86
CA GLU A 2 -5.43 15.20 -2.49
C GLU A 2 -4.47 14.01 -2.51
N ARG A 3 -3.39 14.06 -1.73
CA ARG A 3 -2.39 13.00 -1.60
C ARG A 3 -2.42 12.47 -0.16
N PHE A 4 -2.63 11.16 -0.03
CA PHE A 4 -2.69 10.47 1.25
C PHE A 4 -1.42 9.67 1.47
N ALA A 5 -0.98 9.58 2.72
CA ALA A 5 0.06 8.67 3.13
C ALA A 5 -0.52 7.68 4.15
N VAL A 6 -0.29 6.40 3.94
CA VAL A 6 -0.58 5.34 4.91
C VAL A 6 0.77 4.87 5.46
N ILE A 7 0.97 5.08 6.76
CA ILE A 7 2.20 4.70 7.45
C ILE A 7 2.01 3.30 8.03
N GLY A 8 2.75 2.32 7.50
CA GLY A 8 2.62 0.90 7.83
C GLY A 8 1.98 0.08 6.71
N ALA A 9 2.78 -0.78 6.07
CA ALA A 9 2.38 -1.68 4.99
C ALA A 9 1.91 -3.06 5.48
N GLY A 10 1.34 -3.15 6.68
CA GLY A 10 0.67 -4.38 7.14
C GLY A 10 -0.65 -4.64 6.39
N ALA A 11 -1.37 -5.69 6.80
CA ALA A 11 -2.64 -6.08 6.18
C ALA A 11 -3.64 -4.91 6.09
N TRP A 12 -3.89 -4.23 7.21
CA TRP A 12 -4.88 -3.16 7.29
C TRP A 12 -4.43 -1.89 6.56
N GLY A 13 -3.15 -1.51 6.66
CA GLY A 13 -2.61 -0.33 5.96
C GLY A 13 -2.67 -0.51 4.44
N THR A 14 -2.39 -1.71 3.95
CA THR A 14 -2.53 -2.07 2.53
C THR A 14 -3.98 -1.99 2.09
N ALA A 15 -4.90 -2.59 2.85
CA ALA A 15 -6.33 -2.51 2.56
C ALA A 15 -6.83 -1.05 2.52
N LEU A 16 -6.39 -0.21 3.46
CA LEU A 16 -6.75 1.21 3.50
C LEU A 16 -6.19 1.97 2.30
N ALA A 17 -4.94 1.71 1.92
CA ALA A 17 -4.34 2.31 0.74
C ALA A 17 -5.09 1.91 -0.55
N MET A 18 -5.50 0.65 -0.66
CA MET A 18 -6.32 0.18 -1.78
C MET A 18 -7.68 0.87 -1.84
N VAL A 19 -8.37 1.05 -0.70
CA VAL A 19 -9.64 1.78 -0.64
C VAL A 19 -9.45 3.23 -1.08
N ALA A 20 -8.42 3.91 -0.59
CA ALA A 20 -8.10 5.28 -1.02
C ALA A 20 -7.85 5.35 -2.54
N ARG A 21 -7.08 4.40 -3.08
CA ARG A 21 -6.78 4.32 -4.51
C ARG A 21 -8.03 4.07 -5.35
N ARG A 22 -8.90 3.15 -4.92
CA ARG A 22 -10.20 2.83 -5.57
C ARG A 22 -11.15 4.03 -5.55
N ALA A 23 -11.07 4.86 -4.52
CA ALA A 23 -11.83 6.10 -4.43
C ALA A 23 -11.22 7.28 -5.25
N GLY A 24 -10.25 7.01 -6.14
CA GLY A 24 -9.68 8.00 -7.05
C GLY A 24 -8.61 8.91 -6.44
N ARG A 25 -8.09 8.58 -5.26
CA ARG A 25 -7.06 9.37 -4.56
C ARG A 25 -5.66 8.86 -4.88
N SER A 26 -4.69 9.76 -4.84
CA SER A 26 -3.27 9.40 -4.86
C SER A 26 -2.84 8.97 -3.46
N VAL A 27 -2.24 7.79 -3.33
CA VAL A 27 -1.80 7.24 -2.05
C VAL A 27 -0.34 6.79 -2.12
N ILE A 28 0.40 7.07 -1.05
CA ILE A 28 1.72 6.49 -0.78
C ILE A 28 1.55 5.54 0.40
N LEU A 29 1.97 4.28 0.22
CA LEU A 29 2.03 3.29 1.30
C LEU A 29 3.49 3.14 1.74
N GLN A 30 3.75 3.40 3.01
CA GLN A 30 5.09 3.23 3.57
C GLN A 30 5.22 1.85 4.22
N ALA A 31 6.16 1.05 3.73
CA ALA A 31 6.60 -0.18 4.39
C ALA A 31 7.84 0.12 5.25
N HIS A 32 7.94 -0.51 6.42
CA HIS A 32 9.12 -0.39 7.28
C HIS A 32 10.31 -1.13 6.65
N GLU A 33 10.05 -2.32 6.11
CA GLU A 33 11.03 -3.15 5.42
C GLU A 33 11.18 -2.70 3.95
N PRO A 34 12.41 -2.41 3.46
CA PRO A 34 12.64 -2.02 2.08
C PRO A 34 12.20 -3.08 1.05
N ASP A 35 12.39 -4.35 1.36
CA ASP A 35 12.04 -5.46 0.45
C ASP A 35 10.53 -5.54 0.22
N VAL A 36 9.73 -5.29 1.27
CA VAL A 36 8.26 -5.21 1.16
C VAL A 36 7.85 -4.03 0.28
N ALA A 37 8.49 -2.87 0.42
CA ALA A 37 8.24 -1.74 -0.48
C ALA A 37 8.63 -2.07 -1.93
N ALA A 38 9.75 -2.76 -2.15
CA ALA A 38 10.20 -3.16 -3.48
C ALA A 38 9.23 -4.16 -4.14
N GLU A 39 8.76 -5.15 -3.39
CA GLU A 39 7.76 -6.12 -3.85
C GLU A 39 6.45 -5.43 -4.23
N ILE A 40 5.89 -4.60 -3.34
CA ILE A 40 4.67 -3.83 -3.62
C ILE A 40 4.82 -2.96 -4.89
N ASN A 41 5.97 -2.31 -5.08
CA ASN A 41 6.19 -1.46 -6.26
C ASN A 41 6.40 -2.25 -7.56
N SER A 42 6.97 -3.45 -7.49
CA SER A 42 7.33 -4.24 -8.68
C SER A 42 6.27 -5.24 -9.10
N SER A 43 5.61 -5.90 -8.14
CA SER A 43 4.63 -6.96 -8.38
C SER A 43 3.20 -6.58 -7.99
N HIS A 44 3.03 -5.45 -7.30
CA HIS A 44 1.76 -5.03 -6.70
C HIS A 44 1.20 -6.06 -5.70
N GLN A 45 2.07 -6.88 -5.11
CA GLN A 45 1.71 -7.83 -4.08
C GLN A 45 2.27 -7.38 -2.73
N ASN A 46 1.53 -7.70 -1.66
CA ASN A 46 2.01 -7.48 -0.30
C ASN A 46 1.96 -8.81 0.46
N PRO A 47 3.08 -9.31 1.02
CA PRO A 47 3.10 -10.55 1.79
C PRO A 47 2.18 -10.51 3.02
N TYR A 48 1.89 -9.33 3.56
CA TYR A 48 0.98 -9.12 4.67
C TYR A 48 -0.50 -9.08 4.27
N LEU A 49 -0.81 -9.07 2.97
CA LEU A 49 -2.17 -9.18 2.42
C LEU A 49 -2.14 -9.91 1.07
N PRO A 50 -2.01 -11.24 1.05
CA PRO A 50 -1.87 -11.99 -0.19
C PRO A 50 -3.20 -12.05 -0.98
N GLY A 51 -3.10 -11.98 -2.30
CA GLY A 51 -4.22 -12.22 -3.23
C GLY A 51 -5.15 -11.03 -3.49
N VAL A 52 -4.72 -9.80 -3.19
CA VAL A 52 -5.48 -8.56 -3.43
C VAL A 52 -4.85 -7.65 -4.45
#